data_AF-A0A957WS50-F1
#
_entry.id   AF-A0A957WS50-F1
#
_cell.length_a   1.000
_cell.length_b   1.000
_cell.length_c   1.000
_cell.angle_alpha   90.00
_cell.angle_beta   90.00
_cell.angle_gamma   90.00
#
_symmetry.space_group_name_H-M   'P 1'
#
loop_
_entity.id
_entity.type
_entity.pdbx_description
1 polymer ?
#
loop_
_entity_poly.entity_id
_entity_poly.type
_entity_poly.pdbx_seq_one_letter_code
_entity_poly.pdbx_strand_id
1 'polypeptide(L)' 'GDREMAEGTIALRKRDNTRQNGLPVDEFIASVKEKIAARSSEL' A
#
# COMPACT_ATOMS: atom_id res chain seq x y z
N GLY A 1 9.97 2.91 -7.97
CA GLY A 1 11.25 3.13 -8.67
C GLY A 1 11.77 1.78 -9.14
N ASP A 2 12.99 1.76 -9.68
CA ASP A 2 13.56 0.54 -10.27
C ASP A 2 13.72 -0.60 -9.25
N ARG A 3 14.03 -0.26 -7.99
CA ARG A 3 14.11 -1.23 -6.89
C ARG A 3 12.76 -1.84 -6.57
N GLU A 4 11.72 -1.01 -6.42
CA GLU A 4 10.36 -1.46 -6.15
C GLU A 4 9.83 -2.37 -7.26
N MET A 5 10.15 -2.07 -8.52
CA MET A 5 9.79 -2.92 -9.66
C MET A 5 10.55 -4.26 -9.65
N ALA A 6 11.84 -4.25 -9.33
CA ALA A 6 12.64 -5.48 -9.26
C ALA A 6 12.20 -6.40 -8.10
N GLU A 7 11.78 -5.82 -6.98
CA GLU A 7 11.39 -6.55 -5.77
C GLU A 7 9.88 -6.86 -5.71
N GLY A 8 9.07 -6.32 -6.63
CA GLY A 8 7.61 -6.48 -6.60
C GLY A 8 6.96 -5.80 -5.39
N THR A 9 7.58 -4.73 -4.88
CA THR A 9 7.13 -3.99 -3.69
C THR A 9 6.73 -2.56 -4.04
N ILE A 10 6.18 -1.84 -3.07
CA ILE A 10 5.87 -0.41 -3.17
C ILE A 10 6.37 0.36 -1.95
N ALA A 11 6.58 1.66 -2.15
CA ALA A 11 6.72 2.63 -1.08
C ALA A 11 5.40 3.38 -0.90
N LEU A 12 4.60 2.96 0.08
CA LEU A 12 3.34 3.57 0.44
C LEU A 12 3.57 4.85 1.24
N ARG A 13 2.90 5.93 0.85
CA ARG A 13 2.84 7.19 1.59
C ARG A 13 1.38 7.54 1.84
N LYS A 14 1.02 7.66 3.11
CA LYS A 14 -0.34 7.96 3.53
C LYS A 14 -0.52 9.44 3.84
N ARG A 15 -1.78 9.87 3.89
CA ARG A 15 -2.16 11.26 4.17
C ARG A 15 -1.96 11.65 5.63
N ASP A 16 -1.88 10.67 6.53
CA ASP A 16 -1.55 10.81 7.95
C ASP A 16 -0.04 11.08 8.20
N ASN A 17 0.72 11.41 7.15
CA ASN A 17 2.18 11.55 7.14
C ASN A 17 2.98 10.27 7.42
N THR A 18 2.34 9.10 7.53
CA THR A 18 3.06 7.84 7.67
C THR A 18 3.60 7.35 6.34
N ARG A 19 4.69 6.57 6.42
CA ARG A 19 5.39 5.98 5.28
C ARG A 19 5.66 4.51 5.57
N GLN A 20 5.45 3.67 4.58
CA GLN A 20 5.75 2.25 4.65
C GLN A 20 6.45 1.84 3.36
N ASN A 21 7.69 1.36 3.47
CA ASN A 21 8.50 0.95 2.32
C ASN A 21 8.57 -0.57 2.24
N GLY A 22 8.69 -1.10 1.02
CA GLY A 22 8.88 -2.53 0.81
C GLY A 22 7.61 -3.36 1.00
N LEU A 23 6.42 -2.75 0.92
CA LEU A 23 5.16 -3.47 1.01
C LEU A 23 4.92 -4.24 -0.30
N PRO A 24 4.67 -5.55 -0.30
CA PRO A 24 4.32 -6.29 -1.52
C PRO A 24 3.08 -5.70 -2.20
N VAL A 25 3.12 -5.62 -3.53
CA VAL A 25 2.01 -5.05 -4.32
C VAL A 25 0.69 -5.80 -4.06
N ASP A 26 0.75 -7.13 -4.00
CA ASP A 26 -0.44 -7.97 -3.82
C ASP A 26 -1.09 -7.77 -2.45
N GLU A 27 -0.27 -7.65 -1.39
CA GLU A 27 -0.73 -7.38 -0.03
C GLU A 27 -1.37 -5.99 0.07
N PHE A 28 -0.77 -5.00 -0.60
CA PHE A 28 -1.36 -3.67 -0.70
C PHE A 28 -2.73 -3.71 -1.39
N ILE A 29 -2.85 -4.39 -2.53
CA ILE A 29 -4.12 -4.48 -3.26
C ILE A 29 -5.19 -5.17 -2.42
N ALA A 30 -4.85 -6.25 -1.72
CA ALA A 30 -5.79 -6.96 -0.86
C ALA A 30 -6.31 -6.05 0.27
N SER A 31 -5.40 -5.38 0.99
CA SER A 31 -5.77 -4.49 2.11
C SER A 31 -6.60 -3.28 1.65
N VAL A 32 -6.29 -2.69 0.49
CA VAL A 32 -7.08 -1.58 -0.07
C VAL A 32 -8.47 -2.03 -0.47
N LYS A 33 -8.61 -3.20 -1.12
CA LYS A 33 -9.92 -3.75 -1.48
C LYS A 33 -10.80 -3.97 -0.24
N GLU A 34 -10.22 -4.53 0.82
CA GLU A 34 -10.92 -4.74 2.09
C GLU A 34 -11.38 -3.42 2.71
N LYS A 35 -10.49 -2.42 2.80
CA LYS A 35 -10.82 -1.09 3.33
C LYS A 35 -11.92 -0.38 2.54
N ILE A 36 -11.90 -0.51 1.20
CA ILE A 36 -12.96 0.03 0.33
C ILE A 36 -14.29 -0.69 0.59
N ALA A 37 -14.26 -2.03 0.67
CA ALA A 37 -15.45 -2.82 0.96
C ALA A 37 -16.07 -2.48 2.33
N ALA A 38 -15.22 -2.23 3.34
CA ALA A 38 -15.62 -1.80 4.67
C ALA A 38 -16.04 -0.31 4.75
N ARG A 39 -15.88 0.46 3.67
CA ARG A 39 -16.04 1.93 3.65
C ARG A 39 -15.25 2.62 4.77
N SER A 40 -14.04 2.12 5.03
CA SER A 40 -13.15 2.69 6.03
C SER A 40 -12.84 4.15 5.73
N SER A 41 -12.88 5.00 6.75
CA SER A 41 -12.41 6.39 6.67
C SER A 41 -10.87 6.50 6.65
N GLU A 42 -10.17 5.41 6.98
CA GLU A 42 -8.71 5.35 6.96
C GLU A 42 -8.17 4.51 5.80
N LEU A 43 -7.33 5.15 4.97
CA LEU A 43 -6.52 4.54 3.91
C LEU A 43 -5.04 4.56 4.30
#